data_AF-A0A6V7IF29-F1
#
_entry.id   AF-A0A6V7IF29-F1
#
_cell.length_a   1.000
_cell.length_b   1.000
_cell.length_c   1.000
_cell.angle_alpha   90.00
_cell.angle_beta   90.00
_cell.angle_gamma   90.00
#
_symmetry.space_group_name_H-M   'P 1'
#
loop_
_entity.id
_entity.type
_entity.pdbx_description
1 polymer ?
#
loop_
_entity_poly.entity_id
_entity_poly.type
_entity_poly.pdbx_seq_one_letter_code
_entity_poly.pdbx_strand_id
1 'polypeptide(L)'
;PLMCDIYAMCGSLCGNASIWTMTAIAYDRYNVIVKGMSGTPLTIPRALIQILIIWTFALLWTILPMIGWNRYVPEGNMTACGTDYLTKSWYHKSYILVYSIFVYYTPLFTIIYSYWFIVSAVANHEKAMREQAKKMNVASLRSGEQDSTSAEARLAKVALTTISLWFMAWTPYLVINYTGIFETATISPLFTIWGSLFAKANAIYNPIVYAISHPKYRSALNAKFPWAVCCFSEDQPKSTTGDTASTTTSA
;
A
#
# COMPACT_ATOMS: atom_id res chain seq x y z
N PRO A 1 23.23 -22.32 6.94
CA PRO A 1 21.84 -22.85 7.07
C PRO A 1 20.92 -21.88 7.82
N LEU A 2 21.11 -21.69 9.14
CA LEU A 2 20.21 -20.85 9.96
C LEU A 2 20.04 -19.40 9.48
N MET A 3 21.11 -18.74 9.02
CA MET A 3 21.02 -17.36 8.54
C MET A 3 20.22 -17.22 7.24
N CYS A 4 20.17 -18.27 6.41
CA CYS A 4 19.33 -18.31 5.22
C CYS A 4 17.85 -18.38 5.60
N ASP A 5 17.54 -19.17 6.62
CA ASP A 5 16.20 -19.31 7.17
C ASP A 5 15.72 -17.99 7.79
N ILE A 6 16.55 -17.37 8.64
CA ILE A 6 16.27 -16.06 9.24
C ILE A 6 16.09 -14.99 8.16
N TYR A 7 16.97 -14.96 7.15
CA TYR A 7 16.89 -14.01 6.05
C TYR A 7 15.54 -14.12 5.31
N ALA A 8 15.17 -15.32 4.90
CA ALA A 8 13.97 -15.56 4.13
C ALA A 8 12.70 -15.35 4.97
N MET A 9 12.72 -15.78 6.23
CA MET A 9 11.65 -15.53 7.20
C MET A 9 11.42 -14.03 7.38
N CYS A 10 12.46 -13.26 7.68
CA CYS A 10 12.34 -11.80 7.86
C CYS A 10 11.84 -11.10 6.60
N GLY A 11 12.36 -11.49 5.42
CA GLY A 11 11.90 -10.94 4.14
C GLY A 11 10.41 -11.22 3.90
N SER A 12 9.99 -12.47 4.11
CA SER A 12 8.59 -12.87 3.96
C SER A 12 7.69 -12.20 5.00
N LEU A 13 8.16 -12.06 6.24
CA LEU A 13 7.43 -11.45 7.36
C LEU A 13 7.12 -9.99 7.07
N CYS A 14 8.13 -9.22 6.66
CA CYS A 14 7.97 -7.81 6.31
C CYS A 14 7.08 -7.63 5.07
N GLY A 15 7.22 -8.49 4.06
CA GLY A 15 6.34 -8.48 2.88
C GLY A 15 4.88 -8.70 3.24
N ASN A 16 4.61 -9.71 4.08
CA ASN A 16 3.29 -10.08 4.58
C ASN A 16 2.69 -8.98 5.46
N ALA A 17 3.44 -8.49 6.45
CA ALA A 17 3.01 -7.38 7.30
C ALA A 17 2.71 -6.11 6.48
N SER A 18 3.51 -5.81 5.45
CA SER A 18 3.30 -4.67 4.56
C SER A 18 1.95 -4.75 3.83
N ILE A 19 1.64 -5.87 3.17
CA ILE A 19 0.40 -5.97 2.36
C ILE A 19 -0.85 -5.99 3.23
N TRP A 20 -0.81 -6.62 4.41
CA TRP A 20 -1.93 -6.59 5.34
C TRP A 20 -2.11 -5.22 6.00
N THR A 21 -1.02 -4.49 6.25
CA THR A 21 -1.10 -3.08 6.65
C THR A 21 -1.76 -2.24 5.56
N MET A 22 -1.35 -2.40 4.30
CA MET A 22 -1.97 -1.71 3.16
C MET A 22 -3.45 -2.08 3.00
N THR A 23 -3.81 -3.34 3.25
CA THR A 23 -5.20 -3.81 3.20
C THR A 23 -6.05 -3.16 4.30
N ALA A 24 -5.51 -3.08 5.53
CA ALA A 24 -6.17 -2.38 6.63
C ALA A 24 -6.36 -0.88 6.34
N ILE A 25 -5.35 -0.24 5.75
CA ILE A 25 -5.44 1.16 5.29
C ILE A 25 -6.53 1.31 4.22
N ALA A 26 -6.57 0.42 3.22
CA ALA A 26 -7.61 0.46 2.18
C ALA A 26 -9.02 0.31 2.77
N TYR A 27 -9.19 -0.59 3.73
CA TYR A 27 -10.47 -0.78 4.43
C TYR A 27 -10.86 0.45 5.28
N ASP A 28 -9.91 1.07 5.96
CA ASP A 28 -10.13 2.32 6.69
C ASP A 28 -10.59 3.45 5.75
N ARG A 29 -9.91 3.63 4.61
CA ARG A 29 -10.32 4.59 3.58
C ARG A 29 -11.72 4.30 3.05
N TYR A 30 -12.04 3.04 2.80
CA TYR A 30 -13.38 2.61 2.42
C TYR A 30 -14.42 3.01 3.49
N ASN A 31 -14.13 2.73 4.76
CA ASN A 31 -15.04 3.03 5.84
C ASN A 31 -15.28 4.54 6.02
N VAL A 32 -14.24 5.37 5.88
CA VAL A 32 -14.39 6.84 5.97
C VAL A 32 -15.10 7.42 4.75
N ILE A 33 -14.71 7.02 3.53
CA ILE A 33 -15.21 7.66 2.29
C ILE A 33 -16.59 7.12 1.89
N VAL A 34 -16.80 5.80 1.98
CA VAL A 34 -18.02 5.16 1.47
C VAL A 34 -19.13 5.16 2.52
N LYS A 35 -18.81 4.88 3.78
CA LYS A 35 -19.83 4.87 4.85
C LYS A 35 -20.06 6.25 5.47
N GLY A 36 -19.13 7.20 5.30
CA GLY A 36 -19.26 8.57 5.81
C GLY A 36 -19.61 8.60 7.30
N MET A 37 -20.68 9.29 7.66
CA MET A 37 -21.16 9.41 9.05
C MET A 37 -21.57 8.08 9.70
N SER A 38 -21.88 7.04 8.91
CA SER A 38 -22.18 5.70 9.42
C SER A 38 -20.92 4.84 9.63
N GLY A 39 -19.76 5.31 9.17
CA GLY A 39 -18.47 4.65 9.35
C GLY A 39 -17.89 4.96 10.73
N THR A 40 -17.41 3.93 11.42
CA THR A 40 -16.71 4.13 12.71
C THR A 40 -15.28 4.61 12.46
N PRO A 41 -14.87 5.80 12.92
CA PRO A 41 -13.51 6.29 12.70
C PRO A 41 -12.46 5.41 13.39
N LEU A 42 -11.28 5.31 12.77
CA LEU A 42 -10.15 4.61 13.36
C LEU A 42 -9.64 5.35 14.59
N THR A 43 -9.66 4.67 15.73
CA THR A 43 -9.12 5.17 16.99
C THR A 43 -7.77 4.50 17.28
N ILE A 44 -6.94 5.11 18.12
CA ILE A 44 -5.62 4.57 18.49
C ILE A 44 -5.73 3.12 19.02
N PRO A 45 -6.65 2.77 19.94
CA PRO A 45 -6.77 1.39 20.41
C PRO A 45 -7.13 0.41 19.29
N ARG A 46 -8.01 0.79 18.35
CA ARG A 46 -8.37 -0.04 17.21
C ARG A 46 -7.19 -0.25 16.27
N ALA A 47 -6.42 0.82 16.01
CA ALA A 47 -5.21 0.74 15.18
C ALA A 47 -4.17 -0.19 15.82
N LEU A 48 -3.93 -0.09 17.14
CA LEU A 48 -2.99 -0.97 17.84
C LEU A 48 -3.42 -2.45 17.79
N ILE A 49 -4.72 -2.73 17.96
CA ILE A 49 -5.25 -4.09 17.83
C ILE A 49 -5.06 -4.61 16.39
N GLN A 50 -5.35 -3.80 15.37
CA GLN A 50 -5.11 -4.18 13.97
C GLN A 50 -3.64 -4.48 13.71
N ILE A 51 -2.73 -3.64 14.18
CA ILE A 51 -1.28 -3.84 14.04
C ILE A 51 -0.87 -5.16 14.69
N LEU A 52 -1.32 -5.43 15.92
CA LEU A 52 -1.04 -6.70 16.61
C LEU A 52 -1.52 -7.90 15.80
N ILE A 53 -2.76 -7.87 15.30
CA ILE A 53 -3.33 -8.94 14.47
C ILE A 53 -2.48 -9.16 13.21
N ILE A 54 -2.08 -8.08 12.52
CA ILE A 54 -1.27 -8.15 11.29
C ILE A 54 0.08 -8.82 11.57
N TRP A 55 0.78 -8.40 12.62
CA TRP A 55 2.09 -8.97 12.95
C TRP A 55 1.99 -10.42 13.42
N THR A 56 0.99 -10.76 14.25
CA THR A 56 0.75 -12.14 14.64
C THR A 56 0.41 -13.02 13.44
N PHE A 57 -0.47 -12.55 12.56
CA PHE A 57 -0.81 -13.25 11.32
C PHE A 57 0.42 -13.46 10.44
N ALA A 58 1.25 -12.43 10.28
CA ALA A 58 2.44 -12.50 9.47
C ALA A 58 3.45 -13.51 10.04
N LEU A 59 3.71 -13.46 11.35
CA LEU A 59 4.57 -14.41 12.06
C LEU A 59 4.07 -15.85 11.93
N LEU A 60 2.76 -16.06 12.12
CA LEU A 60 2.14 -17.39 12.03
C LEU A 60 2.38 -18.04 10.69
N TRP A 61 2.32 -17.30 9.58
CA TRP A 61 2.60 -17.87 8.27
C TRP A 61 4.09 -18.10 8.02
N THR A 62 4.94 -17.14 8.38
CA THR A 62 6.36 -17.19 8.02
C THR A 62 7.20 -18.09 8.92
N ILE A 63 6.67 -18.51 10.07
CA ILE A 63 7.33 -19.52 10.91
C ILE A 63 7.11 -20.93 10.40
N LEU A 64 6.07 -21.19 9.58
CA LEU A 64 5.72 -22.54 9.12
C LEU A 64 6.85 -23.23 8.34
N PRO A 65 7.59 -22.56 7.43
CA PRO A 65 8.75 -23.17 6.77
C PRO A 65 9.93 -23.45 7.72
N MET A 66 10.00 -22.76 8.86
CA MET A 66 11.03 -23.02 9.89
C MET A 66 10.75 -24.33 10.64
N ILE A 67 9.48 -24.72 10.75
CA ILE A 67 9.03 -25.91 11.49
C ILE A 67 8.58 -27.06 10.57
N GLY A 68 8.82 -26.92 9.26
CA GLY A 68 8.74 -28.02 8.30
C GLY A 68 7.73 -27.85 7.18
N TRP A 69 6.66 -27.04 7.33
CA TRP A 69 5.70 -26.88 6.23
C TRP A 69 6.28 -25.91 5.19
N ASN A 70 6.88 -26.51 4.15
CA ASN A 70 7.91 -25.89 3.29
C ASN A 70 9.26 -25.73 4.01
N ARG A 71 10.24 -25.10 3.36
CA ARG A 71 11.55 -24.79 3.95
C ARG A 71 12.13 -23.55 3.27
N TYR A 72 12.97 -22.83 3.98
CA TYR A 72 13.75 -21.75 3.40
C TYR A 72 15.06 -22.29 2.80
N VAL A 73 15.36 -21.86 1.58
CA VAL A 73 16.52 -22.32 0.82
C VAL A 73 17.13 -21.17 0.02
N PRO A 74 18.42 -21.28 -0.37
CA PRO A 74 18.98 -20.38 -1.35
C PRO A 74 18.17 -20.38 -2.65
N GLU A 75 17.89 -19.19 -3.18
CA GLU A 75 17.24 -19.01 -4.47
C GLU A 75 18.19 -19.41 -5.61
N GLY A 76 17.67 -19.48 -6.84
CA GLY A 76 18.45 -19.93 -8.02
C GLY A 76 19.73 -19.12 -8.31
N ASN A 77 19.88 -17.94 -7.72
CA ASN A 77 21.08 -17.10 -7.81
C ASN A 77 22.15 -17.38 -6.74
N MET A 78 21.84 -18.21 -5.75
CA MET A 78 22.69 -18.58 -4.62
C MET A 78 23.15 -17.41 -3.73
N THR A 79 22.55 -16.22 -3.87
CA THR A 79 22.92 -15.00 -3.11
C THR A 79 21.77 -14.44 -2.28
N ALA A 80 20.56 -14.96 -2.46
CA ALA A 80 19.39 -14.68 -1.64
C ALA A 80 18.75 -15.98 -1.15
N CYS A 81 17.93 -15.89 -0.12
CA CYS A 81 17.12 -17.01 0.36
C CYS A 81 15.63 -16.71 0.30
N GLY A 82 14.85 -17.74 0.01
CA GLY A 82 13.41 -17.69 -0.19
C GLY A 82 12.74 -19.02 0.12
N THR A 83 11.44 -19.12 -0.16
CA THR A 83 10.68 -20.36 -0.02
C THR A 83 11.12 -21.40 -1.05
N ASP A 84 11.06 -22.69 -0.69
CA ASP A 84 11.37 -23.76 -1.62
C ASP A 84 10.23 -23.98 -2.62
N TYR A 85 10.41 -23.42 -3.81
CA TYR A 85 9.55 -23.61 -4.98
C TYR A 85 10.10 -24.67 -5.96
N LEU A 86 11.19 -25.37 -5.61
CA LEU A 86 11.81 -26.39 -6.47
C LEU A 86 11.42 -27.81 -6.06
N THR A 87 11.21 -28.07 -4.76
CA THR A 87 10.77 -29.39 -4.29
C THR A 87 9.34 -29.71 -4.70
N LYS A 88 9.13 -30.86 -5.37
CA LYS A 88 7.85 -31.21 -6.01
C LYS A 88 6.86 -31.99 -5.16
N SER A 89 7.21 -32.36 -3.93
CA SER A 89 6.25 -33.02 -3.06
C SER A 89 5.07 -32.08 -2.75
N TRP A 90 3.87 -32.65 -2.65
CA TRP A 90 2.66 -31.87 -2.37
C TRP A 90 2.76 -31.09 -1.04
N TYR A 91 3.47 -31.64 -0.06
CA TYR A 91 3.72 -31.00 1.21
C TYR A 91 4.38 -29.61 1.06
N HIS A 92 5.44 -29.50 0.25
CA HIS A 92 6.11 -28.23 -0.03
C HIS A 92 5.27 -27.31 -0.94
N LYS A 93 4.63 -27.86 -1.99
CA LYS A 93 3.80 -27.08 -2.92
C LYS A 93 2.58 -26.46 -2.23
N SER A 94 1.91 -27.21 -1.37
CA SER A 94 0.69 -26.79 -0.67
C SER A 94 0.90 -25.52 0.15
N TYR A 95 2.05 -25.37 0.83
CA TYR A 95 2.37 -24.14 1.54
C TYR A 95 2.38 -22.93 0.62
N ILE A 96 3.07 -22.99 -0.53
CA ILE A 96 3.16 -21.86 -1.47
C ILE A 96 1.77 -21.47 -1.99
N LEU A 97 0.95 -22.47 -2.32
CA LEU A 97 -0.43 -22.24 -2.78
C LEU A 97 -1.28 -21.57 -1.70
N VAL A 98 -1.33 -22.15 -0.50
CA VAL A 98 -2.13 -21.62 0.60
C VAL A 98 -1.62 -20.23 1.03
N TYR A 99 -0.30 -20.07 1.17
CA TYR A 99 0.31 -18.79 1.52
C TYR A 99 -0.02 -17.71 0.48
N SER A 100 0.02 -18.02 -0.81
CA SER A 100 -0.35 -17.06 -1.86
C SER A 100 -1.84 -16.68 -1.82
N ILE A 101 -2.75 -17.59 -1.45
CA ILE A 101 -4.17 -17.26 -1.25
C ILE A 101 -4.32 -16.19 -0.17
N PHE A 102 -3.63 -16.35 0.95
CA PHE A 102 -3.78 -15.45 2.10
C PHE A 102 -2.94 -14.18 2.04
N VAL A 103 -1.78 -14.20 1.39
CA VAL A 103 -0.83 -13.07 1.39
C VAL A 103 -0.79 -12.32 0.07
N TYR A 104 -1.39 -12.87 -0.98
CA TYR A 104 -1.47 -12.20 -2.28
C TYR A 104 -2.91 -11.99 -2.71
N TYR A 105 -3.67 -13.06 -2.94
CA TYR A 105 -5.00 -12.96 -3.55
C TYR A 105 -6.06 -12.37 -2.62
N THR A 106 -6.10 -12.77 -1.35
CA THR A 106 -7.07 -12.23 -0.38
C THR A 106 -6.88 -10.72 -0.18
N PRO A 107 -5.66 -10.20 0.06
CA PRO A 107 -5.40 -8.77 0.04
C PRO A 107 -5.80 -8.10 -1.28
N LEU A 108 -5.41 -8.68 -2.43
CA LEU A 108 -5.70 -8.12 -3.75
C LEU A 108 -7.20 -7.90 -3.96
N PHE A 109 -8.02 -8.93 -3.72
CA PHE A 109 -9.46 -8.83 -3.90
C PHE A 109 -10.12 -7.89 -2.88
N THR A 110 -9.65 -7.88 -1.64
CA THR A 110 -10.15 -6.98 -0.60
C THR A 110 -9.88 -5.51 -0.96
N ILE A 111 -8.69 -5.24 -1.49
CA ILE A 111 -8.29 -3.92 -1.96
C ILE A 111 -9.11 -3.52 -3.19
N ILE A 112 -9.24 -4.39 -4.20
CA ILE A 112 -10.05 -4.13 -5.40
C ILE A 112 -11.47 -3.79 -5.00
N TYR A 113 -12.07 -4.59 -4.10
CA TYR A 113 -13.40 -4.33 -3.57
C TYR A 113 -13.47 -2.94 -2.90
N SER A 114 -12.56 -2.65 -1.98
CA SER A 114 -12.53 -1.36 -1.26
C SER A 114 -12.45 -0.17 -2.23
N TYR A 115 -11.53 -0.23 -3.19
CA TYR A 115 -11.29 0.85 -4.14
C TYR A 115 -12.37 1.00 -5.20
N TRP A 116 -13.02 -0.09 -5.61
CA TRP A 116 -14.18 -0.03 -6.50
C TRP A 116 -15.28 0.88 -5.92
N PHE A 117 -15.61 0.67 -4.64
CA PHE A 117 -16.61 1.49 -3.96
C PHE A 117 -16.12 2.89 -3.61
N ILE A 118 -14.84 3.07 -3.25
CA ILE A 118 -14.26 4.40 -3.02
C ILE A 118 -14.38 5.26 -4.30
N VAL A 119 -13.95 4.73 -5.45
CA VAL A 119 -14.02 5.46 -6.73
C VAL A 119 -15.47 5.78 -7.09
N SER A 120 -16.38 4.82 -6.90
CA SER A 120 -17.82 5.04 -7.15
C SER A 120 -18.39 6.14 -6.25
N ALA A 121 -18.03 6.15 -4.96
CA ALA A 121 -18.48 7.17 -4.01
C ALA A 121 -17.94 8.55 -4.36
N VAL A 122 -16.65 8.66 -4.71
CA VAL A 122 -16.04 9.92 -5.14
C VAL A 122 -16.70 10.47 -6.41
N ALA A 123 -16.93 9.62 -7.42
CA ALA A 123 -17.59 10.04 -8.66
C ALA A 123 -19.03 10.54 -8.42
N ASN A 124 -19.78 9.86 -7.54
CA ASN A 124 -21.13 10.28 -7.16
C ASN A 124 -21.11 11.60 -6.38
N HIS A 125 -20.17 11.77 -5.47
CA HIS A 125 -19.99 13.02 -4.71
C HIS A 125 -19.63 14.19 -5.62
N GLU A 126 -18.68 14.02 -6.55
CA GLU A 126 -18.33 15.05 -7.54
C GLU A 126 -19.52 15.43 -8.43
N LYS A 127 -20.32 14.45 -8.88
CA LYS A 127 -21.53 14.71 -9.67
C LYS A 127 -22.57 15.48 -8.87
N ALA A 128 -22.87 15.04 -7.65
CA ALA A 128 -23.83 15.71 -6.76
C ALA A 128 -23.40 17.16 -6.49
N MET A 129 -22.11 17.39 -6.25
CA MET A 129 -21.54 18.72 -6.07
C MET A 129 -21.67 19.59 -7.32
N ARG A 130 -21.42 19.04 -8.52
CA ARG A 130 -21.61 19.77 -9.78
C ARG A 130 -23.07 20.17 -9.98
N GLU A 131 -24.01 19.34 -9.55
CA GLU A 131 -25.45 19.64 -9.61
C GLU A 131 -25.87 20.68 -8.55
N GLN A 132 -25.34 20.59 -7.33
CA GLN A 132 -25.59 21.59 -6.29
C GLN A 132 -25.00 22.96 -6.65
N ALA A 133 -23.82 23.01 -7.26
CA ALA A 133 -23.20 24.25 -7.73
C ALA A 133 -24.01 24.95 -8.84
N LYS A 134 -24.83 24.22 -9.59
CA LYS A 134 -25.78 24.80 -10.56
C LYS A 134 -27.03 25.37 -9.89
N LYS A 135 -27.42 24.84 -8.73
CA LYS A 135 -28.64 25.23 -8.00
C LYS A 135 -28.40 26.39 -7.02
N MET A 136 -27.21 26.46 -6.43
CA MET A 136 -26.84 27.52 -5.50
C MET A 136 -25.88 28.50 -6.20
N ASN A 137 -26.37 29.68 -6.55
CA ASN A 137 -25.57 30.77 -7.10
C ASN A 137 -24.68 31.44 -6.02
N VAL A 138 -24.05 30.63 -5.15
CA VAL A 138 -23.31 31.08 -3.98
C VAL A 138 -21.99 30.33 -3.91
N ALA A 139 -20.90 31.08 -4.05
CA ALA A 139 -19.53 30.56 -4.03
C ALA A 139 -19.04 30.17 -2.61
N SER A 140 -19.78 30.45 -1.54
CA SER A 140 -19.20 30.56 -0.18
C SER A 140 -19.63 29.56 0.89
N LEU A 141 -20.50 28.56 0.64
CA LEU A 141 -20.80 27.50 1.63
C LEU A 141 -19.93 26.24 1.45
N ARG A 142 -18.79 26.37 0.76
CA ARG A 142 -18.08 25.30 0.03
C ARG A 142 -16.80 24.77 0.67
N SER A 143 -16.36 25.21 1.84
CA SER A 143 -15.00 24.88 2.30
C SER A 143 -14.92 23.59 3.13
N GLY A 144 -15.67 23.47 4.24
CA GLY A 144 -15.41 22.42 5.23
C GLY A 144 -15.54 20.97 4.73
N GLU A 145 -16.70 20.60 4.19
CA GLU A 145 -16.99 19.20 3.78
C GLU A 145 -16.29 18.84 2.46
N GLN A 146 -16.17 19.80 1.53
CA GLN A 146 -15.45 19.65 0.27
C GLN A 146 -13.94 19.47 0.49
N ASP A 147 -13.32 20.26 1.37
CA ASP A 147 -11.89 20.15 1.67
C ASP A 147 -11.58 18.82 2.37
N SER A 148 -12.48 18.34 3.25
CA SER A 148 -12.30 17.06 3.91
C SER A 148 -12.39 15.88 2.93
N THR A 149 -13.42 15.82 2.08
CA THR A 149 -13.60 14.70 1.13
C THR A 149 -12.52 14.69 0.05
N SER A 150 -12.11 15.86 -0.45
CA SER A 150 -11.02 15.96 -1.43
C SER A 150 -9.66 15.58 -0.83
N ALA A 151 -9.39 15.91 0.43
CA ALA A 151 -8.20 15.45 1.15
C ALA A 151 -8.21 13.92 1.33
N GLU A 152 -9.34 13.35 1.72
CA GLU A 152 -9.52 11.89 1.88
C GLU A 152 -9.35 11.15 0.55
N ALA A 153 -9.90 11.67 -0.56
CA ALA A 153 -9.72 11.13 -1.90
C ALA A 153 -8.25 11.19 -2.37
N ARG A 154 -7.54 12.28 -2.03
CA ARG A 154 -6.08 12.38 -2.28
C ARG A 154 -5.30 11.33 -1.51
N LEU A 155 -5.63 11.11 -0.23
CA LEU A 155 -5.01 10.05 0.58
C LEU A 155 -5.31 8.65 0.03
N ALA A 156 -6.54 8.41 -0.42
CA ALA A 156 -6.90 7.15 -1.08
C ALA A 156 -6.08 6.91 -2.36
N LYS A 157 -5.84 7.95 -3.17
CA LYS A 157 -4.96 7.88 -4.36
C LYS A 157 -3.51 7.54 -3.99
N VAL A 158 -2.96 8.18 -2.96
CA VAL A 158 -1.60 7.86 -2.45
C VAL A 158 -1.51 6.40 -2.03
N ALA A 159 -2.48 5.91 -1.26
CA ALA A 159 -2.53 4.52 -0.84
C ALA A 159 -2.64 3.55 -2.05
N LEU A 160 -3.44 3.89 -3.06
CA LEU A 160 -3.57 3.08 -4.28
C LEU A 160 -2.24 2.98 -5.03
N THR A 161 -1.49 4.08 -5.13
CA THR A 161 -0.15 4.09 -5.73
C THR A 161 0.80 3.14 -5.00
N THR A 162 0.87 3.24 -3.66
CA THR A 162 1.75 2.35 -2.88
C THR A 162 1.35 0.87 -2.99
N ILE A 163 0.05 0.58 -3.03
CA ILE A 163 -0.47 -0.78 -3.22
C ILE A 163 -0.10 -1.31 -4.60
N SER A 164 -0.26 -0.50 -5.65
CA SER A 164 0.05 -0.90 -7.02
C SER A 164 1.52 -1.24 -7.18
N LEU A 165 2.40 -0.45 -6.55
CA LEU A 165 3.84 -0.71 -6.52
C LEU A 165 4.17 -2.00 -5.77
N TRP A 166 3.47 -2.31 -4.67
CA TRP A 166 3.64 -3.58 -3.96
C TRP A 166 3.32 -4.77 -4.88
N PHE A 167 2.16 -4.77 -5.54
CA PHE A 167 1.81 -5.84 -6.45
C PHE A 167 2.79 -5.94 -7.63
N MET A 168 3.16 -4.82 -8.24
CA MET A 168 4.14 -4.79 -9.33
C MET A 168 5.50 -5.39 -8.90
N ALA A 169 5.94 -5.09 -7.68
CA ALA A 169 7.20 -5.57 -7.15
C ALA A 169 7.19 -7.07 -6.81
N TRP A 170 6.09 -7.57 -6.24
CA TRP A 170 5.98 -8.96 -5.77
C TRP A 170 5.45 -9.94 -6.82
N THR A 171 4.72 -9.48 -7.84
CA THR A 171 4.17 -10.36 -8.90
C THR A 171 5.25 -11.19 -9.60
N PRO A 172 6.41 -10.63 -10.01
CA PRO A 172 7.47 -11.43 -10.65
C PRO A 172 7.95 -12.56 -9.75
N TYR A 173 8.07 -12.30 -8.44
CA TYR A 173 8.48 -13.31 -7.46
C TYR A 173 7.42 -14.40 -7.24
N LEU A 174 6.13 -14.03 -7.21
CA LEU A 174 5.03 -15.00 -7.19
C LEU A 174 5.06 -15.90 -8.44
N VAL A 175 5.26 -15.30 -9.62
CA VAL A 175 5.36 -16.03 -10.90
C VAL A 175 6.53 -17.02 -10.88
N ILE A 176 7.69 -16.64 -10.34
CA ILE A 176 8.84 -17.56 -10.16
C ILE A 176 8.44 -18.75 -9.28
N ASN A 177 7.80 -18.50 -8.13
CA ASN A 177 7.37 -19.56 -7.23
C ASN A 177 6.38 -20.50 -7.91
N TYR A 178 5.41 -19.96 -8.63
CA TYR A 178 4.39 -20.73 -9.35
C TYR A 178 5.01 -21.54 -10.50
N THR A 179 5.92 -20.93 -11.26
CA THR A 179 6.69 -21.60 -12.31
C THR A 179 7.49 -22.76 -11.73
N GLY A 180 8.07 -22.56 -10.54
CA GLY A 180 8.78 -23.59 -9.80
C GLY A 180 7.87 -24.76 -9.44
N ILE A 181 6.78 -24.51 -8.71
CA ILE A 181 5.93 -25.61 -8.22
C ILE A 181 5.16 -26.32 -9.34
N PHE A 182 4.88 -25.66 -10.47
CA PHE A 182 4.14 -26.25 -11.60
C PHE A 182 5.03 -26.69 -12.77
N GLU A 183 6.33 -26.38 -12.74
CA GLU A 183 7.28 -26.73 -13.79
C GLU A 183 6.87 -26.23 -15.18
N THR A 184 6.21 -25.08 -15.24
CA THR A 184 5.67 -24.52 -16.49
C THR A 184 6.75 -24.01 -17.43
N ALA A 185 7.94 -23.67 -16.91
CA ALA A 185 9.09 -23.21 -17.66
C ALA A 185 10.40 -23.43 -16.89
N THR A 186 11.52 -23.38 -17.62
CA THR A 186 12.86 -23.37 -17.01
C THR A 186 13.14 -22.04 -16.32
N ILE A 187 13.50 -22.09 -15.04
CA ILE A 187 13.84 -20.89 -14.26
C ILE A 187 15.33 -20.58 -14.43
N SER A 188 15.63 -19.45 -15.07
CA SER A 188 17.02 -18.98 -15.20
C SER A 188 17.49 -18.23 -13.95
N PRO A 189 18.79 -18.28 -13.59
CA PRO A 189 19.33 -17.50 -12.48
C PRO A 189 19.05 -16.00 -12.62
N LEU A 190 19.16 -15.44 -13.83
CA LEU A 190 18.86 -14.03 -14.09
C LEU A 190 17.42 -13.66 -13.73
N PHE A 191 16.45 -14.51 -14.09
CA PHE A 191 15.05 -14.28 -13.76
C PHE A 191 14.84 -14.29 -12.24
N THR A 192 15.49 -15.21 -11.52
CA THR A 192 15.43 -15.25 -10.05
C THR A 192 16.05 -14.03 -9.39
N ILE A 193 17.22 -13.55 -9.87
CA ILE A 193 17.89 -12.35 -9.34
C ILE A 193 16.96 -11.15 -9.44
N TRP A 194 16.43 -10.87 -10.64
CA TRP A 194 15.61 -9.71 -10.86
C TRP A 194 14.28 -9.79 -10.10
N GLY A 195 13.60 -10.94 -10.13
CA GLY A 195 12.35 -11.11 -9.38
C GLY A 195 12.54 -10.91 -7.87
N SER A 196 13.62 -11.44 -7.30
CA SER A 196 13.98 -11.26 -5.89
C SER A 196 14.32 -9.82 -5.56
N LEU A 197 15.08 -9.14 -6.43
CA LEU A 197 15.47 -7.75 -6.25
C LEU A 197 14.26 -6.81 -6.29
N PHE A 198 13.35 -6.98 -7.26
CA PHE A 198 12.13 -6.18 -7.34
C PHE A 198 11.27 -6.34 -6.07
N ALA A 199 11.05 -7.58 -5.62
CA ALA A 199 10.30 -7.85 -4.41
C ALA A 199 10.92 -7.16 -3.17
N LYS A 200 12.25 -7.15 -3.05
CA LYS A 200 12.94 -6.51 -1.92
C LYS A 200 12.98 -4.99 -2.03
N ALA A 201 13.13 -4.44 -3.23
CA ALA A 201 13.11 -3.00 -3.49
C ALA A 201 11.75 -2.36 -3.14
N ASN A 202 10.67 -3.13 -3.08
CA ASN A 202 9.38 -2.67 -2.59
C ASN A 202 9.45 -1.88 -1.27
N ALA A 203 10.34 -2.28 -0.34
CA ALA A 203 10.46 -1.66 0.97
C ALA A 203 10.85 -0.17 0.92
N ILE A 204 11.44 0.31 -0.18
CA ILE A 204 11.88 1.70 -0.34
C ILE A 204 10.90 2.57 -1.14
N TYR A 205 9.88 1.99 -1.77
CA TYR A 205 8.95 2.74 -2.62
C TYR A 205 8.00 3.63 -1.82
N ASN A 206 7.49 3.16 -0.68
CA ASN A 206 6.49 3.90 0.10
C ASN A 206 6.97 5.28 0.55
N PRO A 207 8.17 5.44 1.18
CA PRO A 207 8.66 6.76 1.57
C PRO A 207 8.80 7.75 0.40
N ILE A 208 9.21 7.26 -0.78
CA ILE A 208 9.33 8.08 -2.00
C ILE A 208 7.96 8.59 -2.43
N VAL A 209 6.96 7.70 -2.50
CA VAL A 209 5.58 8.08 -2.83
C VAL A 209 5.02 9.08 -1.82
N TYR A 210 5.27 8.90 -0.52
CA TYR A 210 4.82 9.84 0.50
C TYR A 210 5.49 11.22 0.36
N ALA A 211 6.79 11.27 0.06
CA ALA A 211 7.53 12.53 -0.16
C ALA A 211 6.99 13.33 -1.36
N ILE A 212 6.53 12.64 -2.40
CA ILE A 212 6.00 13.27 -3.63
C ILE A 212 4.53 13.65 -3.46
N SER A 213 3.69 12.74 -2.95
CA SER A 213 2.25 12.85 -3.12
C SER A 213 1.46 13.13 -1.83
N HIS A 214 2.03 12.90 -0.64
CA HIS A 214 1.33 13.09 0.64
C HIS A 214 1.56 14.49 1.22
N PRO A 215 0.53 15.38 1.31
CA PRO A 215 0.71 16.80 1.66
C PRO A 215 1.41 17.02 3.00
N LYS A 216 0.87 16.45 4.09
CA LYS A 216 1.39 16.65 5.44
C LYS A 216 2.80 16.08 5.61
N TYR A 217 3.05 14.89 5.05
CA TYR A 217 4.37 14.27 5.04
C TYR A 217 5.40 15.14 4.30
N ARG A 218 5.06 15.63 3.11
CA ARG A 218 5.93 16.53 2.33
C ARG A 218 6.21 17.83 3.07
N SER A 219 5.20 18.46 3.70
CA SER A 219 5.41 19.67 4.51
C SER A 219 6.35 19.43 5.68
N ALA A 220 6.17 18.33 6.41
CA ALA A 220 7.05 17.95 7.52
C ALA A 220 8.47 17.60 7.05
N LEU A 221 8.58 16.93 5.90
CA LEU A 221 9.87 16.60 5.27
C LEU A 221 10.60 17.87 4.85
N ASN A 222 9.91 18.84 4.24
CA ASN A 222 10.50 20.12 3.86
C ASN A 222 10.98 20.93 5.08
N ALA A 223 10.22 20.88 6.18
CA ALA A 223 10.58 21.59 7.41
C ALA A 223 11.83 21.00 8.09
N LYS A 224 12.03 19.68 8.03
CA LYS A 224 13.16 18.99 8.70
C LYS A 224 14.36 18.74 7.78
N PHE A 225 14.11 18.42 6.52
CA PHE A 225 15.10 18.05 5.50
C PHE A 225 14.76 18.68 4.15
N PRO A 226 14.94 20.01 3.98
CA PRO A 226 14.56 20.73 2.76
C PRO A 226 15.19 20.13 1.48
N TRP A 227 16.45 19.69 1.57
CA TRP A 227 17.18 19.09 0.45
C TRP A 227 16.52 17.83 -0.12
N ALA A 228 15.76 17.08 0.69
CA ALA A 228 15.07 15.87 0.26
C ALA A 228 13.80 16.16 -0.57
N VAL A 229 13.31 17.40 -0.55
CA VAL A 229 12.11 17.84 -1.27
C VAL A 229 12.48 18.60 -2.56
N CYS A 230 13.64 19.26 -2.60
CA CYS A 230 14.13 20.01 -3.75
C CYS A 230 14.26 19.18 -5.04
N CYS A 231 14.49 17.86 -4.95
CA CYS A 231 14.53 16.97 -6.12
C CYS A 231 13.15 16.67 -6.74
N PHE A 232 12.06 17.09 -6.09
CA PHE A 232 10.68 16.75 -6.49
C PHE A 232 9.78 17.99 -6.60
N SER A 233 10.35 19.16 -6.86
CA SER A 233 9.60 20.40 -7.05
C SER A 233 9.48 20.72 -8.53
N GLU A 234 8.38 20.29 -9.14
CA GLU A 234 7.75 20.99 -10.27
C GLU A 234 6.21 20.90 -10.12
N ASP A 235 5.61 22.10 -10.17
CA ASP A 235 4.21 22.45 -10.45
C ASP A 235 3.06 21.90 -9.60
N GLN A 236 2.67 22.70 -8.60
CA GLN A 236 1.25 23.00 -8.39
C GLN A 236 1.06 24.53 -8.28
N PRO A 237 0.07 25.12 -8.97
CA PRO A 237 -0.14 26.55 -9.00
C PRO A 237 -0.50 27.05 -7.59
N LYS A 238 0.15 28.13 -7.18
CA LYS A 238 -0.18 28.86 -5.94
C LYS A 238 -1.66 29.21 -5.97
N SER A 239 -2.42 28.70 -4.99
CA SER A 239 -3.73 29.27 -4.68
C SER A 239 -3.51 30.72 -4.24
N THR A 240 -3.91 31.66 -5.08
CA THR A 240 -3.91 33.09 -4.76
C THR A 240 -4.86 33.32 -3.59
N THR A 241 -4.36 33.34 -2.37
CA THR A 241 -5.04 33.99 -1.25
C THR A 241 -5.00 35.49 -1.54
N GLY A 242 -6.14 36.03 -1.96
CA GLY A 242 -6.33 37.47 -2.10
C GLY A 242 -6.30 38.13 -0.73
N ASP A 243 -5.19 38.80 -0.41
CA ASP A 243 -5.15 39.75 0.68
C ASP A 243 -6.06 40.92 0.33
N THR A 244 -7.25 40.94 0.92
CA THR A 244 -8.10 42.13 0.91
C THR A 244 -7.57 43.06 2.00
N ALA A 245 -6.62 43.93 1.65
CA ALA A 245 -6.23 45.03 2.51
C ALA A 245 -7.40 46.02 2.58
N SER A 246 -8.11 46.01 3.71
CA SER A 246 -9.08 47.03 4.09
C SER A 246 -8.33 48.32 4.44
N THR A 247 -8.33 49.28 3.53
CA THR A 247 -7.90 50.65 3.79
C THR A 247 -8.95 51.35 4.64
N THR A 248 -8.62 51.60 5.90
CA THR A 248 -9.39 52.44 6.82
C THR A 248 -9.24 53.90 6.42
N THR A 249 -10.28 54.50 5.85
CA THR A 249 -10.42 55.97 5.77
C THR A 249 -10.81 56.50 7.16
N SER A 250 -9.97 57.35 7.73
CA SER A 250 -10.29 58.19 8.89
C SER A 250 -10.42 59.63 8.41
N ALA A 251 -11.36 60.34 9.02
CA ALA A 251 -11.82 61.70 8.74
C ALA A 251 -10.72 62.77 8.69
#